data_AF-A0AA37LRH1-F1
#
_entry.id   AF-A0AA37LRH1-F1
#
_cell.length_a   1.000
_cell.length_b   1.000
_cell.length_c   1.000
_cell.angle_alpha   90.00
_cell.angle_beta   90.00
_cell.angle_gamma   90.00
#
_symmetry.space_group_name_H-M   'P 1'
#
loop_
_entity.id
_entity.type
_entity.pdbx_description
1 polymer ?
#
loop_
_entity_poly.entity_id
_entity_poly.type
_entity_poly.pdbx_seq_one_letter_code
_entity_poly.pdbx_strand_id
1 'polypeptide(L)'
;MVIATLPILSGKVYGIWDATLIQSVYRNRHLSFEPFAVEFAQRELGFNNAILKVIQESTLIPEFFDGIHKSMNADNLHRMNANALAYVSGALDDVCKGSEAFETTNLFVWVRDLMSMATAEALYGPHNPLRKDASLMHDAWVFEADLPVLMLGVAPSITARRCYNARQRLQAALSDYYGNNRDYHEDASQIVKNRAAVLRNHGISGEEVGIMELALLHVATSNTIPTLFWFMVHVFSRPELVARLRDEVLPVVQHGGNGEVTLDIGTLDERCPLLVSCYREAIRMSNQGMGNRRVMEDTTISDGNGRSYLLKKGCNVQVSAQVIHRLEKSWGPDNARFVPDRFVVKNGKENAESEKMKRASFIAFGGGRHLCPGRNFAFAENLGFVASLLAGFDVSPLDENMTKTDTVPKAAACSMTSAVVKPLDNGEGYGVRVRRREGWDNVRWRYIS
;
A
#
# COMPACT_ATOMS: atom_id res chain seq x y z
N MET A 1 3.34 -23.43 19.09
CA MET A 1 2.47 -24.12 18.11
C MET A 1 2.70 -23.49 16.75
N VAL A 2 3.00 -24.27 15.70
CA VAL A 2 3.43 -23.74 14.37
C VAL A 2 2.30 -23.68 13.34
N ILE A 3 1.32 -24.59 13.45
CA ILE A 3 0.10 -24.66 12.65
C ILE A 3 -1.02 -25.23 13.52
N ALA A 4 -2.25 -24.79 13.30
CA ALA A 4 -3.44 -25.36 13.94
C ALA A 4 -4.62 -25.38 12.96
N THR A 5 -5.54 -26.33 13.18
CA THR A 5 -6.85 -26.34 12.52
C THR A 5 -7.87 -25.71 13.45
N LEU A 6 -8.49 -24.63 13.01
CA LEU A 6 -9.53 -23.93 13.75
C LEU A 6 -10.90 -24.27 13.15
N PRO A 7 -11.88 -24.73 13.94
CA PRO A 7 -13.25 -24.89 13.47
C PRO A 7 -13.88 -23.50 13.28
N ILE A 8 -14.60 -23.33 12.17
CA ILE A 8 -15.42 -22.15 11.88
C ILE A 8 -16.82 -22.60 11.49
N LEU A 9 -17.80 -21.68 11.52
CA LEU A 9 -19.22 -22.00 11.30
C LEU A 9 -19.48 -22.84 10.03
N SER A 10 -18.76 -22.57 8.94
CA SER A 10 -18.93 -23.23 7.64
C SER A 10 -17.81 -24.21 7.27
N GLY A 11 -16.94 -24.58 8.21
CA GLY A 11 -15.84 -25.52 7.91
C GLY A 11 -14.64 -25.41 8.84
N LYS A 12 -13.44 -25.49 8.24
CA LYS A 12 -12.16 -25.45 8.97
C LYS A 12 -11.20 -24.49 8.26
N VAL A 13 -10.38 -23.81 9.06
CA VAL A 13 -9.27 -22.98 8.57
C VAL A 13 -7.96 -23.45 9.20
N TYR A 14 -6.88 -23.47 8.43
CA TYR A 14 -5.53 -23.72 8.91
C TYR A 14 -4.87 -22.38 9.23
N GLY A 15 -4.60 -22.12 10.51
CA GLY A 15 -3.78 -20.98 10.94
C GLY A 15 -2.31 -21.38 11.00
N ILE A 16 -1.41 -20.60 10.40
CA ILE A 16 0.03 -20.86 10.39
C ILE A 16 0.80 -19.68 11.01
N TRP A 17 1.69 -19.99 11.96
CA TRP A 17 2.50 -19.02 12.72
C TRP A 17 4.00 -19.30 12.64
N ASP A 18 4.44 -20.08 11.66
CA ASP A 18 5.85 -20.38 11.40
C ASP A 18 6.26 -19.84 10.03
N ALA A 19 7.33 -19.05 9.99
CA ALA A 19 7.79 -18.37 8.80
C ALA A 19 8.17 -19.35 7.67
N THR A 20 8.78 -20.49 8.00
CA THR A 20 9.21 -21.46 6.99
C THR A 20 8.02 -22.18 6.36
N LEU A 21 7.02 -22.57 7.17
CA LEU A 21 5.75 -23.11 6.64
C LEU A 21 5.00 -22.10 5.79
N ILE A 22 5.00 -20.82 6.15
CA ILE A 22 4.39 -19.75 5.35
C ILE A 22 5.07 -19.62 4.00
N GLN A 23 6.41 -19.68 3.95
CA GLN A 23 7.12 -19.69 2.67
C GLN A 23 6.80 -20.94 1.84
N SER A 24 6.60 -22.09 2.48
CA SER A 24 6.10 -23.30 1.80
C SER A 24 4.69 -23.10 1.23
N VAL A 25 3.81 -22.39 1.94
CA VAL A 25 2.46 -22.04 1.46
C VAL A 25 2.54 -21.16 0.22
N TYR A 26 3.36 -20.11 0.26
CA TYR A 26 3.49 -19.17 -0.86
C TYR A 26 4.06 -19.80 -2.13
N ARG A 27 4.92 -20.82 -2.00
CA ARG A 27 5.48 -21.55 -3.16
C ARG A 27 4.58 -22.66 -3.67
N ASN A 28 3.52 -23.03 -2.95
CA ASN A 28 2.67 -24.15 -3.32
C ASN A 28 1.64 -23.74 -4.38
N ARG A 29 1.72 -24.35 -5.57
CA ARG A 29 0.83 -24.07 -6.71
C ARG A 29 -0.65 -24.42 -6.49
N HIS A 30 -0.94 -25.29 -5.53
CA HIS A 30 -2.30 -25.72 -5.19
C HIS A 30 -2.97 -24.82 -4.14
N LEU A 31 -2.29 -23.76 -3.69
CA LEU A 31 -2.81 -22.76 -2.76
C LEU A 31 -3.01 -21.43 -3.48
N SER A 32 -4.27 -21.03 -3.70
CA SER A 32 -4.61 -19.84 -4.49
C SER A 32 -5.30 -18.75 -3.66
N PHE A 33 -5.02 -17.49 -3.98
CA PHE A 33 -5.76 -16.33 -3.46
C PHE A 33 -6.96 -15.96 -4.33
N GLU A 34 -6.99 -16.36 -5.60
CA GLU A 34 -8.01 -15.92 -6.58
C GLU A 34 -9.47 -16.13 -6.11
N PRO A 35 -9.86 -17.28 -5.51
CA PRO A 35 -11.23 -17.44 -5.03
C PRO A 35 -11.64 -16.37 -4.02
N PHE A 36 -10.73 -16.01 -3.10
CA PHE A 36 -10.96 -14.94 -2.13
C PHE A 36 -11.05 -13.58 -2.80
N ALA A 37 -10.21 -13.31 -3.80
CA ALA A 37 -10.26 -12.06 -4.54
C ALA A 37 -11.62 -11.87 -5.23
N VAL A 38 -12.17 -12.92 -5.83
CA VAL A 38 -13.50 -12.90 -6.47
C VAL A 38 -14.62 -12.71 -5.44
N GLU A 39 -14.62 -13.50 -4.35
CA GLU A 39 -15.59 -13.39 -3.27
C GLU A 39 -15.58 -11.98 -2.64
N PHE A 40 -14.40 -11.41 -2.44
CA PHE A 40 -14.21 -10.06 -1.93
C PHE A 40 -14.71 -9.01 -2.93
N ALA A 41 -14.26 -9.06 -4.18
CA ALA A 41 -14.63 -8.12 -5.23
C ALA A 41 -16.15 -8.09 -5.48
N GLN A 42 -16.81 -9.26 -5.44
CA GLN A 42 -18.26 -9.33 -5.57
C GLN A 42 -18.98 -8.52 -4.49
N ARG A 43 -18.54 -8.61 -3.23
CA ARG A 43 -19.13 -7.86 -2.11
C ARG A 43 -18.75 -6.39 -2.15
N GLU A 44 -17.48 -6.11 -2.43
CA GLU A 44 -16.91 -4.77 -2.54
C GLU A 44 -17.65 -3.95 -3.59
N LEU A 45 -17.77 -4.49 -4.80
CA LEU A 45 -18.16 -3.74 -5.99
C LEU A 45 -19.63 -3.92 -6.34
N GLY A 46 -20.29 -4.97 -5.82
CA GLY A 46 -21.71 -5.22 -6.04
C GLY A 46 -22.03 -5.64 -7.47
N PHE A 47 -21.30 -6.63 -7.99
CA PHE A 47 -21.48 -7.14 -9.36
C PHE A 47 -22.93 -7.59 -9.63
N ASN A 48 -23.41 -7.27 -10.83
CA ASN A 48 -24.67 -7.79 -11.34
C ASN A 48 -24.53 -9.28 -11.76
N ASN A 49 -25.65 -9.94 -12.01
CA ASN A 49 -25.66 -11.36 -12.40
C ASN A 49 -24.94 -11.64 -13.73
N ALA A 50 -24.89 -10.67 -14.65
CA ALA A 50 -24.23 -10.83 -15.95
C ALA A 50 -22.70 -10.88 -15.78
N ILE A 51 -22.12 -9.94 -15.03
CA ILE A 51 -20.69 -9.91 -14.69
C ILE A 51 -20.29 -11.17 -13.92
N LEU A 52 -21.13 -11.60 -12.95
CA LEU A 52 -20.87 -12.84 -12.21
C LEU A 52 -20.84 -14.07 -13.11
N LYS A 53 -21.74 -14.13 -14.10
CA LYS A 53 -21.76 -15.21 -15.09
C LYS A 53 -20.47 -15.23 -15.92
N VAL A 54 -20.01 -14.07 -16.40
CA VAL A 54 -18.72 -13.96 -17.12
C VAL A 54 -17.57 -14.44 -16.24
N ILE A 55 -17.49 -13.99 -14.98
CA ILE A 55 -16.45 -14.41 -14.04
C ILE A 55 -16.44 -15.93 -13.80
N GLN A 56 -17.61 -16.57 -13.77
CA GLN A 56 -17.75 -18.00 -13.49
C GLN A 56 -17.55 -18.89 -14.71
N GLU A 57 -17.92 -18.42 -15.90
CA GLU A 57 -17.98 -19.23 -17.13
C GLU A 57 -16.83 -18.96 -18.11
N SER A 58 -15.95 -17.98 -17.83
CA SER A 58 -14.85 -17.61 -18.72
C SER A 58 -13.46 -17.68 -18.05
N THR A 59 -12.42 -17.44 -18.86
CA THR A 59 -11.02 -17.31 -18.43
C THR A 59 -10.67 -15.93 -17.88
N LEU A 60 -11.67 -15.08 -17.60
CA LEU A 60 -11.48 -13.69 -17.20
C LEU A 60 -10.54 -13.54 -16.00
N ILE A 61 -10.72 -14.32 -14.94
CA ILE A 61 -9.95 -14.13 -13.69
C ILE A 61 -8.44 -14.39 -13.90
N PRO A 62 -8.01 -15.54 -14.44
CA PRO A 62 -6.60 -15.75 -14.77
C PRO A 62 -6.01 -14.67 -15.70
N GLU A 63 -6.72 -14.30 -16.76
CA GLU A 63 -6.27 -13.28 -17.72
C GLU A 63 -6.17 -11.89 -17.08
N PHE A 64 -7.07 -11.57 -16.15
CA PHE A 64 -7.06 -10.31 -15.43
C PHE A 64 -5.83 -10.19 -14.52
N PHE A 65 -5.50 -11.24 -13.77
CA PHE A 65 -4.28 -11.27 -12.96
C PHE A 65 -3.01 -11.23 -13.82
N ASP A 66 -2.98 -11.96 -14.93
CA ASP A 66 -1.87 -11.90 -15.89
C ASP A 66 -1.71 -10.50 -16.51
N GLY A 67 -2.82 -9.85 -16.87
CA GLY A 67 -2.84 -8.46 -17.34
C GLY A 67 -2.24 -7.48 -16.33
N ILE A 68 -2.58 -7.62 -15.04
CA ILE A 68 -1.98 -6.84 -13.96
C ILE A 68 -0.46 -7.08 -13.87
N HIS A 69 -0.02 -8.35 -13.91
CA HIS A 69 1.41 -8.67 -13.82
C HIS A 69 2.20 -8.08 -14.99
N LYS A 70 1.67 -8.16 -16.21
CA LYS A 70 2.29 -7.58 -17.41
C LYS A 70 2.38 -6.06 -17.37
N SER A 71 1.48 -5.39 -16.64
CA SER A 71 1.51 -3.93 -16.46
C SER A 71 2.60 -3.43 -15.54
N MET A 72 3.14 -4.27 -14.65
CA MET A 72 4.04 -3.85 -13.56
C MET A 72 5.51 -4.20 -13.82
N ASN A 73 5.93 -4.10 -15.08
CA ASN A 73 7.35 -4.15 -15.47
C ASN A 73 8.06 -2.80 -15.20
N ALA A 74 9.39 -2.78 -15.33
CA ALA A 74 10.20 -1.61 -15.02
C ALA A 74 9.76 -0.35 -15.79
N ASP A 75 9.69 -0.42 -17.12
CA ASP A 75 9.32 0.73 -17.99
C ASP A 75 7.99 1.36 -17.62
N ASN A 76 6.96 0.54 -17.38
CA ASN A 76 5.64 1.03 -17.01
C ASN A 76 5.62 1.65 -15.60
N LEU A 77 6.39 1.08 -14.67
CA LEU A 77 6.53 1.61 -13.31
C LEU A 77 7.25 2.97 -13.31
N HIS A 78 8.28 3.13 -14.14
CA HIS A 78 9.02 4.39 -14.23
C HIS A 78 8.09 5.56 -14.58
N ARG A 79 7.22 5.39 -15.58
CA ARG A 79 6.25 6.44 -15.94
C ARG A 79 5.23 6.72 -14.84
N MET A 80 4.72 5.69 -14.18
CA MET A 80 3.77 5.88 -13.06
C MET A 80 4.43 6.64 -11.90
N ASN A 81 5.65 6.27 -11.54
CA ASN A 81 6.43 6.95 -10.50
C ASN A 81 6.65 8.42 -10.85
N ALA A 82 7.03 8.71 -12.10
CA ALA A 82 7.22 10.08 -12.57
C ALA A 82 5.95 10.94 -12.42
N ASN A 83 4.78 10.41 -12.80
CA ASN A 83 3.51 11.13 -12.69
C ASN A 83 3.10 11.38 -11.23
N ALA A 84 3.19 10.36 -10.36
CA ALA A 84 2.91 10.50 -8.94
C ALA A 84 3.82 11.57 -8.30
N LEU A 85 5.11 11.48 -8.60
CA LEU A 85 6.11 12.34 -8.00
C LEU A 85 6.10 13.75 -8.59
N ALA A 86 5.65 13.95 -9.84
CA ALA A 86 5.40 15.28 -10.39
C ALA A 86 4.26 16.00 -9.63
N TYR A 87 3.19 15.27 -9.27
CA TYR A 87 2.15 15.84 -8.41
C TYR A 87 2.69 16.18 -7.02
N VAL A 88 3.47 15.27 -6.41
CA VAL A 88 4.17 15.50 -5.14
C VAL A 88 5.08 16.73 -5.22
N SER A 89 5.84 16.89 -6.32
CA SER A 89 6.71 18.05 -6.57
C SER A 89 5.92 19.34 -6.46
N GLY A 90 4.83 19.46 -7.23
CA GLY A 90 3.98 20.66 -7.21
C GLY A 90 3.38 20.92 -5.82
N ALA A 91 2.96 19.87 -5.12
CA ALA A 91 2.46 20.00 -3.76
C ALA A 91 3.56 20.52 -2.81
N LEU A 92 4.75 19.91 -2.81
CA LEU A 92 5.89 20.34 -1.97
C LEU A 92 6.35 21.76 -2.30
N ASP A 93 6.29 22.15 -3.58
CA ASP A 93 6.59 23.51 -4.02
C ASP A 93 5.65 24.53 -3.36
N ASP A 94 4.36 24.19 -3.29
CA ASP A 94 3.32 25.03 -2.71
C ASP A 94 3.22 24.93 -1.16
N VAL A 95 3.76 23.89 -0.51
CA VAL A 95 3.62 23.65 0.95
C VAL A 95 3.97 24.90 1.79
N CYS A 96 5.03 25.65 1.45
CA CYS A 96 5.42 26.88 2.17
C CYS A 96 5.16 28.17 1.37
N LYS A 97 4.28 28.16 0.37
CA LYS A 97 4.11 29.32 -0.51
C LYS A 97 3.45 30.48 0.23
N GLY A 98 4.20 31.57 0.38
CA GLY A 98 3.73 32.79 1.06
C GLY A 98 3.76 32.73 2.59
N SER A 99 4.41 31.72 3.20
CA SER A 99 4.59 31.59 4.65
C SER A 99 5.97 31.00 4.97
N GLU A 100 6.51 31.31 6.16
CA GLU A 100 7.75 30.69 6.67
C GLU A 100 7.56 29.17 6.92
N ALA A 101 6.33 28.76 7.25
CA ALA A 101 6.00 27.39 7.59
C ALA A 101 4.59 27.00 7.11
N PHE A 102 4.45 25.73 6.75
CA PHE A 102 3.17 25.04 6.68
C PHE A 102 2.86 24.41 8.04
N GLU A 103 1.61 24.50 8.49
CA GLU A 103 1.15 23.80 9.68
C GLU A 103 -0.21 23.15 9.42
N THR A 104 -0.37 21.93 9.91
CA THR A 104 -1.67 21.23 9.96
C THR A 104 -1.83 20.56 11.32
N THR A 105 -3.06 20.53 11.82
CA THR A 105 -3.44 19.83 13.06
C THR A 105 -3.59 18.32 12.86
N ASN A 106 -3.59 17.83 11.62
CA ASN A 106 -3.73 16.41 11.32
C ASN A 106 -2.82 15.99 10.16
N LEU A 107 -1.69 15.36 10.51
CA LEU A 107 -0.71 14.81 9.57
C LEU A 107 -1.32 13.72 8.69
N PHE A 108 -2.13 12.82 9.26
CA PHE A 108 -2.69 11.70 8.51
C PHE A 108 -3.60 12.19 7.39
N VAL A 109 -4.55 13.09 7.70
CA VAL A 109 -5.48 13.65 6.70
C VAL A 109 -4.74 14.42 5.61
N TRP A 110 -3.74 15.22 5.97
CA TRP A 110 -2.94 15.95 4.98
C TRP A 110 -2.20 15.01 4.01
N VAL A 111 -1.46 14.02 4.54
CA VAL A 111 -0.74 13.04 3.71
C VAL A 111 -1.72 12.17 2.92
N ARG A 112 -2.84 11.80 3.53
CA ARG A 112 -3.91 11.02 2.89
C ARG A 112 -4.43 11.70 1.64
N ASP A 113 -4.82 12.97 1.73
CA ASP A 113 -5.43 13.67 0.60
C ASP A 113 -4.40 13.95 -0.50
N LEU A 114 -3.19 14.38 -0.11
CA LEU A 114 -2.09 14.64 -1.05
C LEU A 114 -1.72 13.37 -1.83
N MET A 115 -1.48 12.27 -1.13
CA MET A 115 -1.00 11.03 -1.76
C MET A 115 -2.10 10.30 -2.50
N SER A 116 -3.36 10.35 -2.03
CA SER A 116 -4.47 9.80 -2.81
C SER A 116 -4.61 10.49 -4.16
N MET A 117 -4.42 11.81 -4.22
CA MET A 117 -4.44 12.53 -5.50
C MET A 117 -3.22 12.17 -6.35
N ALA A 118 -2.01 12.14 -5.77
CA ALA A 118 -0.79 11.73 -6.47
C ALA A 118 -0.92 10.33 -7.11
N THR A 119 -1.40 9.35 -6.35
CA THR A 119 -1.66 7.99 -6.83
C THR A 119 -2.73 7.99 -7.92
N ALA A 120 -3.81 8.76 -7.78
CA ALA A 120 -4.88 8.83 -8.77
C ALA A 120 -4.43 9.50 -10.09
N GLU A 121 -3.61 10.55 -10.04
CA GLU A 121 -2.98 11.14 -11.23
C GLU A 121 -2.06 10.12 -11.92
N ALA A 122 -1.27 9.37 -11.15
CA ALA A 122 -0.39 8.33 -11.69
C ALA A 122 -1.15 7.19 -12.38
N LEU A 123 -2.33 6.84 -11.87
CA LEU A 123 -3.17 5.79 -12.43
C LEU A 123 -3.94 6.25 -13.66
N TYR A 124 -4.66 7.37 -13.56
CA TYR A 124 -5.70 7.77 -14.51
C TYR A 124 -5.29 8.91 -15.44
N GLY A 125 -4.14 9.54 -15.18
CA GLY A 125 -3.64 10.68 -15.96
C GLY A 125 -4.50 11.94 -15.80
N PRO A 126 -4.46 12.88 -16.76
CA PRO A 126 -5.09 14.20 -16.64
C PRO A 126 -6.63 14.16 -16.54
N HIS A 127 -7.24 13.01 -16.85
CA HIS A 127 -8.67 12.78 -16.77
C HIS A 127 -9.12 12.10 -15.48
N ASN A 128 -8.25 12.04 -14.47
CA ASN A 128 -8.51 11.50 -13.15
C ASN A 128 -9.87 11.98 -12.57
N PRO A 129 -10.79 11.06 -12.22
CA PRO A 129 -12.08 11.42 -11.63
C PRO A 129 -11.99 12.26 -10.35
N LEU A 130 -11.00 12.00 -9.48
CA LEU A 130 -10.84 12.73 -8.22
C LEU A 130 -10.46 14.20 -8.45
N ARG A 131 -9.76 14.49 -9.54
CA ARG A 131 -9.39 15.86 -9.93
C ARG A 131 -10.60 16.65 -10.42
N LYS A 132 -11.51 15.99 -11.15
CA LYS A 132 -12.72 16.61 -11.71
C LYS A 132 -13.73 16.97 -10.61
N ASP A 133 -13.84 16.15 -9.57
CA ASP A 133 -14.70 16.40 -8.43
C ASP A 133 -13.96 16.03 -7.13
N ALA A 134 -13.46 17.06 -6.45
CA ALA A 134 -12.72 16.90 -5.20
C ALA A 134 -13.55 16.25 -4.07
N SER A 135 -14.89 16.29 -4.13
CA SER A 135 -15.73 15.61 -3.15
C SER A 135 -15.64 14.09 -3.24
N LEU A 136 -15.24 13.54 -4.40
CA LEU A 136 -14.99 12.10 -4.57
C LEU A 136 -13.81 11.61 -3.75
N MET A 137 -12.86 12.49 -3.38
CA MET A 137 -11.78 12.13 -2.45
C MET A 137 -12.38 11.73 -1.10
N HIS A 138 -13.32 12.52 -0.58
CA HIS A 138 -14.03 12.18 0.64
C HIS A 138 -14.80 10.86 0.50
N ASP A 139 -15.49 10.66 -0.63
CA ASP A 139 -16.20 9.41 -0.89
C ASP A 139 -15.26 8.19 -0.90
N ALA A 140 -14.06 8.30 -1.49
CA ALA A 140 -13.07 7.21 -1.51
C ALA A 140 -12.68 6.76 -0.10
N TRP A 141 -12.51 7.71 0.82
CA TRP A 141 -12.16 7.43 2.21
C TRP A 141 -13.34 7.04 3.09
N VAL A 142 -14.57 7.48 2.78
CA VAL A 142 -15.79 6.94 3.39
C VAL A 142 -16.01 5.50 2.95
N PHE A 143 -15.81 5.22 1.65
CA PHE A 143 -15.93 3.88 1.10
C PHE A 143 -14.95 2.91 1.78
N GLU A 144 -13.67 3.26 1.87
CA GLU A 144 -12.68 2.39 2.48
C GLU A 144 -12.89 2.21 4.00
N ALA A 145 -13.24 3.28 4.73
CA ALA A 145 -13.41 3.21 6.19
C ALA A 145 -14.62 2.35 6.60
N ASP A 146 -15.73 2.46 5.86
CA ASP A 146 -16.97 1.74 6.16
C ASP A 146 -17.08 0.41 5.39
N LEU A 147 -16.07 0.06 4.56
CA LEU A 147 -16.05 -1.18 3.78
C LEU A 147 -16.29 -2.46 4.61
N PRO A 148 -15.75 -2.61 5.84
CA PRO A 148 -16.04 -3.79 6.66
C PRO A 148 -17.51 -4.01 6.95
N VAL A 149 -18.27 -2.92 7.11
CA VAL A 149 -19.73 -2.98 7.32
C VAL A 149 -20.41 -3.39 6.02
N LEU A 150 -19.98 -2.84 4.88
CA LEU A 150 -20.46 -3.25 3.55
C LEU A 150 -20.24 -4.76 3.30
N MET A 151 -19.10 -5.29 3.74
CA MET A 151 -18.72 -6.70 3.59
C MET A 151 -19.63 -7.68 4.32
N LEU A 152 -20.40 -7.24 5.33
CA LEU A 152 -21.40 -8.08 5.99
C LEU A 152 -22.53 -8.48 5.04
N GLY A 153 -22.82 -7.66 4.02
CA GLY A 153 -23.79 -7.98 2.96
C GLY A 153 -25.27 -7.93 3.39
N VAL A 154 -25.58 -7.51 4.61
CA VAL A 154 -26.95 -7.47 5.14
C VAL A 154 -27.63 -6.17 4.73
N ALA A 155 -28.49 -6.17 3.71
CA ALA A 155 -29.17 -4.97 3.19
C ALA A 155 -28.25 -3.71 3.11
N PRO A 156 -27.19 -3.73 2.27
CA PRO A 156 -26.11 -2.75 2.32
C PRO A 156 -26.54 -1.28 2.18
N SER A 157 -27.62 -1.01 1.45
CA SER A 157 -28.20 0.33 1.31
C SER A 157 -28.76 0.90 2.62
N ILE A 158 -29.00 0.05 3.62
CA ILE A 158 -29.52 0.41 4.94
C ILE A 158 -28.39 0.33 5.98
N THR A 159 -27.72 -0.81 6.09
CA THR A 159 -26.72 -1.08 7.16
C THR A 159 -25.39 -0.40 6.92
N ALA A 160 -25.01 -0.17 5.66
CA ALA A 160 -23.77 0.47 5.24
C ALA A 160 -24.06 1.69 4.34
N ARG A 161 -25.14 2.42 4.61
CA ARG A 161 -25.69 3.46 3.71
C ARG A 161 -24.66 4.50 3.24
N ARG A 162 -23.78 4.95 4.13
CA ARG A 162 -22.71 5.91 3.80
C ARG A 162 -21.74 5.32 2.78
N CYS A 163 -21.16 4.16 3.10
CA CYS A 163 -20.31 3.39 2.19
C CYS A 163 -20.98 3.09 0.85
N TYR A 164 -22.26 2.69 0.89
CA TYR A 164 -23.04 2.32 -0.28
C TYR A 164 -23.21 3.51 -1.24
N ASN A 165 -23.55 4.69 -0.71
CA ASN A 165 -23.70 5.90 -1.51
C ASN A 165 -22.35 6.40 -2.06
N ALA A 166 -21.30 6.38 -1.22
CA ALA A 166 -19.95 6.73 -1.65
C ALA A 166 -19.47 5.83 -2.79
N ARG A 167 -19.67 4.50 -2.66
CA ARG A 167 -19.39 3.52 -3.72
C ARG A 167 -20.10 3.89 -5.01
N GLN A 168 -21.40 4.19 -4.97
CA GLN A 168 -22.17 4.54 -6.18
C GLN A 168 -21.64 5.80 -6.87
N ARG A 169 -21.27 6.83 -6.11
CA ARG A 169 -20.71 8.08 -6.67
C ARG A 169 -19.35 7.83 -7.33
N LEU A 170 -18.47 7.07 -6.68
CA LEU A 170 -17.16 6.70 -7.22
C LEU A 170 -17.31 5.83 -8.49
N GLN A 171 -18.18 4.82 -8.45
CA GLN A 171 -18.45 3.96 -9.60
C GLN A 171 -19.02 4.78 -10.76
N ALA A 172 -19.96 5.71 -10.53
CA ALA A 172 -20.48 6.57 -11.59
C ALA A 172 -19.38 7.41 -12.25
N ALA A 173 -18.46 7.98 -11.46
CA ALA A 173 -17.36 8.77 -11.98
C ALA A 173 -16.35 7.93 -12.77
N LEU A 174 -16.07 6.70 -12.32
CA LEU A 174 -15.23 5.75 -13.06
C LEU A 174 -15.94 5.22 -14.31
N SER A 175 -17.24 4.95 -14.26
CA SER A 175 -18.03 4.56 -15.43
C SER A 175 -18.01 5.66 -16.50
N ASP A 176 -18.09 6.94 -16.13
CA ASP A 176 -17.87 8.06 -17.05
C ASP A 176 -16.46 8.05 -17.65
N TYR A 177 -15.43 7.79 -16.85
CA TYR A 177 -14.04 7.72 -17.31
C TYR A 177 -13.83 6.61 -18.36
N TYR A 178 -14.24 5.38 -18.06
CA TYR A 178 -14.03 4.22 -18.93
C TYR A 178 -15.03 4.14 -20.09
N GLY A 179 -16.27 4.60 -19.90
CA GLY A 179 -17.29 4.69 -20.96
C GLY A 179 -16.90 5.70 -22.04
N ASN A 180 -16.23 6.80 -21.67
CA ASN A 180 -15.67 7.75 -22.62
C ASN A 180 -14.24 7.39 -23.08
N ASN A 181 -13.79 6.15 -22.88
CA ASN A 181 -12.49 5.66 -23.37
C ASN A 181 -11.29 6.51 -22.90
N ARG A 182 -11.38 7.16 -21.73
CA ARG A 182 -10.30 8.01 -21.21
C ARG A 182 -9.08 7.20 -20.74
N ASP A 183 -9.25 5.91 -20.49
CA ASP A 183 -8.17 4.97 -20.20
C ASP A 183 -7.20 4.77 -21.37
N TYR A 184 -7.60 5.09 -22.62
CA TYR A 184 -6.69 5.04 -23.76
C TYR A 184 -5.74 6.24 -23.85
N HIS A 185 -5.95 7.29 -23.04
CA HIS A 185 -5.08 8.47 -23.00
C HIS A 185 -3.61 8.06 -22.76
N GLU A 186 -2.65 8.73 -23.39
CA GLU A 186 -1.23 8.34 -23.32
C GLU A 186 -0.70 8.24 -21.89
N ASP A 187 -1.07 9.22 -21.05
CA ASP A 187 -0.70 9.33 -19.63
C ASP A 187 -1.47 8.42 -18.67
N ALA A 188 -2.54 7.75 -19.11
CA ALA A 188 -3.17 6.72 -18.26
C ALA A 188 -2.18 5.55 -18.08
N SER A 189 -2.09 5.02 -16.87
CA SER A 189 -1.14 3.96 -16.53
C SER A 189 -1.38 2.68 -17.33
N GLN A 190 -0.33 1.89 -17.55
CA GLN A 190 -0.47 0.61 -18.25
C GLN A 190 -1.32 -0.41 -17.46
N ILE A 191 -1.40 -0.26 -16.14
CA ILE A 191 -2.28 -1.09 -15.30
C ILE A 191 -3.76 -0.76 -15.57
N VAL A 192 -4.13 0.52 -15.66
CA VAL A 192 -5.48 0.96 -16.05
C VAL A 192 -5.83 0.44 -17.45
N LYS A 193 -4.93 0.61 -18.42
CA LYS A 193 -5.12 0.17 -19.82
C LYS A 193 -5.32 -1.34 -19.94
N ASN A 194 -4.42 -2.14 -19.37
CA ASN A 194 -4.48 -3.59 -19.50
C ASN A 194 -5.69 -4.19 -18.78
N ARG A 195 -6.01 -3.71 -17.57
CA ARG A 195 -7.19 -4.18 -16.83
C ARG A 195 -8.46 -3.91 -17.61
N ALA A 196 -8.63 -2.70 -18.13
CA ALA A 196 -9.78 -2.33 -18.94
C ALA A 196 -9.84 -3.14 -20.26
N ALA A 197 -8.70 -3.34 -20.93
CA ALA A 197 -8.64 -4.14 -22.16
C ALA A 197 -9.05 -5.59 -21.94
N VAL A 198 -8.56 -6.23 -20.87
CA VAL A 198 -8.96 -7.61 -20.52
C VAL A 198 -10.46 -7.68 -20.26
N LEU A 199 -11.02 -6.75 -19.48
CA LEU A 199 -12.46 -6.72 -19.21
C LEU A 199 -13.29 -6.54 -20.49
N ARG A 200 -12.90 -5.62 -21.39
CA ARG A 200 -13.57 -5.41 -22.67
C ARG A 200 -13.50 -6.63 -23.60
N ASN A 201 -12.40 -7.39 -23.58
CA ASN A 201 -12.25 -8.62 -24.36
C ASN A 201 -13.26 -9.71 -23.95
N HIS A 202 -13.77 -9.66 -22.71
CA HIS A 202 -14.84 -10.53 -22.21
C HIS A 202 -16.24 -9.91 -22.35
N GLY A 203 -16.38 -8.86 -23.15
CA GLY A 203 -17.67 -8.23 -23.48
C GLY A 203 -18.22 -7.27 -22.42
N ILE A 204 -17.41 -6.90 -21.43
CA ILE A 204 -17.80 -5.95 -20.37
C ILE A 204 -17.73 -4.52 -20.94
N SER A 205 -18.81 -3.73 -20.81
CA SER A 205 -18.86 -2.38 -21.36
C SER A 205 -17.91 -1.42 -20.62
N GLY A 206 -17.57 -0.27 -21.22
CA GLY A 206 -16.74 0.73 -20.54
C GLY A 206 -17.36 1.22 -19.22
N GLU A 207 -18.68 1.40 -19.18
CA GLU A 207 -19.40 1.77 -17.96
C GLU A 207 -19.29 0.68 -16.89
N GLU A 208 -19.43 -0.60 -17.27
CA GLU A 208 -19.28 -1.74 -16.36
C GLU A 208 -17.82 -1.93 -15.90
N VAL A 209 -16.84 -1.64 -16.76
CA VAL A 209 -15.42 -1.56 -16.36
C VAL A 209 -15.24 -0.56 -15.22
N GLY A 210 -15.89 0.60 -15.29
CA GLY A 210 -15.85 1.60 -14.21
C GLY A 210 -16.38 1.10 -12.87
N ILE A 211 -17.40 0.23 -12.88
CA ILE A 211 -17.92 -0.43 -11.67
C ILE A 211 -16.83 -1.31 -11.04
N MET A 212 -16.10 -2.06 -11.87
CA MET A 212 -15.08 -3.00 -11.44
C MET A 212 -13.77 -2.31 -11.01
N GLU A 213 -13.40 -1.23 -11.67
CA GLU A 213 -12.13 -0.54 -11.49
C GLU A 213 -12.08 0.36 -10.24
N LEU A 214 -13.17 0.50 -9.49
CA LEU A 214 -13.12 1.08 -8.14
C LEU A 214 -12.15 0.29 -7.24
N ALA A 215 -12.03 -1.03 -7.44
CA ALA A 215 -11.06 -1.84 -6.70
C ALA A 215 -9.63 -1.35 -6.91
N LEU A 216 -9.26 -0.86 -8.09
CA LEU A 216 -7.90 -0.38 -8.35
C LEU A 216 -7.57 0.87 -7.52
N LEU A 217 -8.48 1.84 -7.48
CA LEU A 217 -8.31 3.05 -6.65
C LEU A 217 -8.19 2.68 -5.16
N HIS A 218 -9.03 1.78 -4.68
CA HIS A 218 -9.02 1.34 -3.30
C HIS A 218 -7.72 0.60 -2.93
N VAL A 219 -7.28 -0.39 -3.71
CA VAL A 219 -6.06 -1.17 -3.37
C VAL A 219 -4.78 -0.36 -3.53
N ALA A 220 -4.77 0.64 -4.41
CA ALA A 220 -3.60 1.51 -4.62
C ALA A 220 -3.36 2.49 -3.47
N THR A 221 -4.41 2.85 -2.71
CA THR A 221 -4.35 3.91 -1.69
C THR A 221 -4.42 3.36 -0.25
N SER A 222 -5.30 2.39 0.01
CA SER A 222 -5.65 1.90 1.37
C SER A 222 -4.49 1.45 2.25
N ASN A 223 -3.39 0.96 1.67
CA ASN A 223 -2.23 0.47 2.41
C ASN A 223 -1.01 1.38 2.30
N THR A 224 -0.80 2.00 1.14
CA THR A 224 0.37 2.87 0.88
C THR A 224 0.36 4.09 1.79
N ILE A 225 -0.82 4.68 2.01
CA ILE A 225 -0.98 5.94 2.76
C ILE A 225 -0.79 5.74 4.27
N PRO A 226 -1.44 4.77 4.94
CA PRO A 226 -1.12 4.49 6.33
C PRO A 226 0.33 4.07 6.54
N THR A 227 0.94 3.34 5.58
CA THR A 227 2.36 3.02 5.62
C THR A 227 3.23 4.27 5.62
N LEU A 228 2.94 5.21 4.71
CA LEU A 228 3.67 6.48 4.64
C LEU A 228 3.51 7.30 5.92
N PHE A 229 2.29 7.38 6.47
CA PHE A 229 2.04 8.03 7.75
C PHE A 229 2.94 7.46 8.86
N TRP A 230 2.95 6.13 9.05
CA TRP A 230 3.79 5.52 10.09
C TRP A 230 5.27 5.68 9.80
N PHE A 231 5.68 5.65 8.54
CA PHE A 231 7.07 5.91 8.13
C PHE A 231 7.49 7.34 8.52
N MET A 232 6.69 8.35 8.18
CA MET A 232 6.94 9.75 8.55
C MET A 232 6.94 9.94 10.06
N VAL A 233 5.94 9.41 10.77
CA VAL A 233 5.84 9.47 12.23
C VAL A 233 7.10 8.90 12.86
N HIS A 234 7.55 7.72 12.41
CA HIS A 234 8.72 7.08 13.00
C HIS A 234 10.02 7.81 12.66
N VAL A 235 10.14 8.43 11.49
CA VAL A 235 11.33 9.20 11.12
C VAL A 235 11.38 10.55 11.83
N PHE A 236 10.35 11.39 11.65
CA PHE A 236 10.40 12.80 12.03
C PHE A 236 10.16 13.06 13.53
N SER A 237 9.68 12.07 14.29
CA SER A 237 9.68 12.13 15.78
C SER A 237 11.05 11.80 16.40
N ARG A 238 12.09 11.58 15.60
CA ARG A 238 13.43 11.16 16.05
C ARG A 238 14.51 12.06 15.44
N PRO A 239 14.86 13.19 16.08
CA PRO A 239 15.82 14.15 15.52
C PRO A 239 17.18 13.55 15.14
N GLU A 240 17.73 12.64 15.96
CA GLU A 240 18.98 11.94 15.66
C GLU A 240 18.88 11.05 14.42
N LEU A 241 17.72 10.41 14.20
CA LEU A 241 17.48 9.61 13.02
C LEU A 241 17.34 10.48 11.77
N VAL A 242 16.67 11.63 11.86
CA VAL A 242 16.57 12.60 10.76
C VAL A 242 17.96 13.06 10.32
N ALA A 243 18.86 13.36 11.25
CA ALA A 243 20.24 13.73 10.93
C ALA A 243 20.96 12.62 10.13
N ARG A 244 20.92 11.38 10.62
CA ARG A 244 21.54 10.23 9.95
C ARG A 244 20.95 9.95 8.56
N LEU A 245 19.63 10.10 8.41
CA LEU A 245 18.96 9.92 7.12
C LEU A 245 19.27 11.06 6.15
N ARG A 246 19.49 12.28 6.63
CA ARG A 246 19.96 13.39 5.79
C ARG A 246 21.36 13.16 5.26
N ASP A 247 22.27 12.66 6.08
CA ASP A 247 23.63 12.29 5.66
C ASP A 247 23.62 11.26 4.51
N GLU A 248 22.60 10.38 4.51
CA GLU A 248 22.39 9.37 3.49
C GLU A 248 21.68 9.90 2.23
N VAL A 249 20.67 10.75 2.39
CA VAL A 249 19.82 11.24 1.28
C VAL A 249 20.46 12.40 0.53
N LEU A 250 21.14 13.34 1.20
CA LEU A 250 21.69 14.53 0.52
C LEU A 250 22.68 14.19 -0.62
N PRO A 251 23.56 13.19 -0.50
CA PRO A 251 24.47 12.81 -1.59
C PRO A 251 23.80 12.25 -2.84
N VAL A 252 22.55 11.78 -2.75
CA VAL A 252 21.79 11.27 -3.91
C VAL A 252 20.96 12.34 -4.60
N VAL A 253 20.88 13.53 -3.98
CA VAL A 253 20.15 14.68 -4.53
C VAL A 253 21.09 15.50 -5.40
N GLN A 254 20.72 15.68 -6.66
CA GLN A 254 21.52 16.42 -7.64
C GLN A 254 20.97 17.83 -7.82
N HIS A 255 21.84 18.84 -7.67
CA HIS A 255 21.48 20.23 -7.94
C HIS A 255 21.80 20.57 -9.41
N GLY A 256 20.76 20.90 -10.17
CA GLY A 256 20.84 21.40 -11.53
C GLY A 256 20.92 22.92 -11.61
N GLY A 257 21.05 23.44 -12.83
CA GLY A 257 20.94 24.89 -13.08
C GLY A 257 19.52 25.41 -12.78
N ASN A 258 19.40 26.72 -12.52
CA ASN A 258 18.12 27.40 -12.31
C ASN A 258 17.28 26.92 -11.11
N GLY A 259 17.91 26.31 -10.10
CA GLY A 259 17.21 25.83 -8.89
C GLY A 259 16.47 24.51 -9.07
N GLU A 260 16.67 23.79 -10.18
CA GLU A 260 16.17 22.42 -10.33
C GLU A 260 16.94 21.47 -9.40
N VAL A 261 16.22 20.61 -8.71
CA VAL A 261 16.81 19.53 -7.92
C VAL A 261 16.25 18.20 -8.37
N THR A 262 17.14 17.27 -8.70
CA THR A 262 16.79 15.94 -9.19
C THR A 262 17.03 14.88 -8.13
N LEU A 263 16.01 14.04 -7.88
CA LEU A 263 16.13 12.83 -7.08
C LEU A 263 15.90 11.59 -7.95
N ASP A 264 16.91 10.73 -8.02
CA ASP A 264 16.81 9.43 -8.70
C ASP A 264 16.32 8.35 -7.72
N ILE A 265 15.04 8.03 -7.81
CA ILE A 265 14.36 7.06 -6.96
C ILE A 265 14.90 5.64 -7.16
N GLY A 266 15.35 5.31 -8.39
CA GLY A 266 15.92 4.00 -8.71
C GLY A 266 17.20 3.70 -7.93
N THR A 267 17.89 4.73 -7.46
CA THR A 267 19.13 4.59 -6.68
C THR A 267 18.91 4.45 -5.17
N LEU A 268 17.71 4.73 -4.66
CA LEU A 268 17.45 4.78 -3.22
C LEU A 268 17.63 3.42 -2.52
N ASP A 269 17.32 2.30 -3.18
CA ASP A 269 17.48 0.97 -2.58
C ASP A 269 18.96 0.63 -2.30
N GLU A 270 19.86 1.06 -3.20
CA GLU A 270 21.29 0.81 -3.09
C GLU A 270 22.01 1.87 -2.24
N ARG A 271 21.69 3.15 -2.47
CA ARG A 271 22.41 4.28 -1.89
C ARG A 271 21.85 4.76 -0.57
N CYS A 272 20.60 4.41 -0.24
CA CYS A 272 19.93 4.83 0.99
C CYS A 272 19.46 3.65 1.87
N PRO A 273 20.37 2.73 2.29
CA PRO A 273 20.00 1.53 3.04
C PRO A 273 19.30 1.80 4.38
N LEU A 274 19.61 2.89 5.09
CA LEU A 274 18.95 3.25 6.35
C LEU A 274 17.53 3.75 6.10
N LEU A 275 17.30 4.57 5.06
CA LEU A 275 15.97 5.03 4.65
C LEU A 275 15.08 3.84 4.28
N VAL A 276 15.60 2.93 3.46
CA VAL A 276 14.93 1.69 3.05
C VAL A 276 14.63 0.82 4.26
N SER A 277 15.56 0.71 5.20
CA SER A 277 15.38 -0.03 6.44
C SER A 277 14.27 0.58 7.30
N CYS A 278 14.20 1.91 7.42
CA CYS A 278 13.13 2.60 8.13
C CYS A 278 11.77 2.38 7.47
N TYR A 279 11.70 2.39 6.14
CA TYR A 279 10.47 2.08 5.39
C TYR A 279 10.01 0.64 5.64
N ARG A 280 10.91 -0.35 5.54
CA ARG A 280 10.60 -1.76 5.81
C ARG A 280 10.18 -1.98 7.27
N GLU A 281 10.82 -1.29 8.21
CA GLU A 281 10.46 -1.35 9.62
C GLU A 281 9.12 -0.71 9.92
N ALA A 282 8.78 0.40 9.25
CA ALA A 282 7.47 1.03 9.36
C ALA A 282 6.37 0.06 8.88
N ILE A 283 6.60 -0.64 7.76
CA ILE A 283 5.68 -1.68 7.30
C ILE A 283 5.58 -2.83 8.32
N ARG A 284 6.71 -3.35 8.82
CA ARG A 284 6.72 -4.45 9.79
C ARG A 284 5.89 -4.11 11.04
N MET A 285 6.01 -2.88 11.52
CA MET A 285 5.34 -2.42 12.74
C MET A 285 3.84 -2.16 12.57
N SER A 286 3.43 -1.69 11.39
CA SER A 286 2.06 -1.27 11.10
C SER A 286 1.22 -2.31 10.34
N ASN A 287 1.85 -3.31 9.72
CA ASN A 287 1.14 -4.35 8.99
C ASN A 287 0.53 -5.39 9.94
N GLN A 288 -0.79 -5.52 9.89
CA GLN A 288 -1.58 -6.51 10.61
C GLN A 288 -2.46 -7.36 9.68
N GLY A 289 -2.16 -7.35 8.37
CA GLY A 289 -2.94 -8.04 7.36
C GLY A 289 -2.99 -9.56 7.54
N MET A 290 -4.12 -10.12 7.12
CA MET A 290 -4.33 -11.57 7.05
C MET A 290 -4.17 -12.07 5.61
N GLY A 291 -3.12 -12.84 5.36
CA GLY A 291 -2.94 -13.54 4.10
C GLY A 291 -3.87 -14.75 4.01
N ASN A 292 -4.69 -14.80 2.96
CA ASN A 292 -5.63 -15.89 2.73
C ASN A 292 -5.22 -16.74 1.52
N ARG A 293 -5.33 -18.07 1.63
CA ARG A 293 -5.23 -19.01 0.49
C ARG A 293 -6.31 -20.08 0.61
N ARG A 294 -6.87 -20.48 -0.52
CA ARG A 294 -7.76 -21.65 -0.65
C ARG A 294 -6.95 -22.84 -1.11
N VAL A 295 -7.16 -23.99 -0.48
CA VAL A 295 -6.59 -25.27 -0.93
C VAL A 295 -7.39 -25.77 -2.13
N MET A 296 -6.81 -25.69 -3.32
CA MET A 296 -7.48 -26.05 -4.58
C MET A 296 -7.48 -27.57 -4.81
N GLU A 297 -6.45 -28.25 -4.31
CA GLU A 297 -6.26 -29.70 -4.33
C GLU A 297 -5.57 -30.15 -3.04
N ASP A 298 -5.82 -31.38 -2.60
CA ASP A 298 -5.12 -31.96 -1.45
C ASP A 298 -3.60 -31.83 -1.67
N THR A 299 -2.90 -31.20 -0.72
CA THR A 299 -1.49 -30.87 -0.89
C THR A 299 -0.76 -30.89 0.45
N THR A 300 0.57 -30.96 0.40
CA THR A 300 1.42 -30.97 1.60
C THR A 300 2.28 -29.72 1.66
N ILE A 301 2.41 -29.13 2.85
CA ILE A 301 3.42 -28.12 3.16
C ILE A 301 4.45 -28.68 4.14
N SER A 302 5.69 -28.21 4.07
CA SER A 302 6.77 -28.70 4.94
C SER A 302 7.60 -27.53 5.50
N ASP A 303 8.11 -27.71 6.71
CA ASP A 303 9.02 -26.76 7.34
C ASP A 303 10.49 -26.96 6.93
N GLY A 304 10.77 -27.91 6.02
CA GLY A 304 12.12 -28.24 5.58
C GLY A 304 12.98 -28.99 6.61
N ASN A 305 12.44 -29.27 7.81
CA ASN A 305 13.12 -29.95 8.91
C ASN A 305 12.44 -31.29 9.25
N GLY A 306 11.84 -31.93 8.25
CA GLY A 306 11.20 -33.25 8.38
C GLY A 306 9.75 -33.21 8.89
N ARG A 307 9.18 -32.04 9.21
CA ARG A 307 7.75 -31.94 9.53
C ARG A 307 6.97 -31.52 8.29
N SER A 308 5.88 -32.24 8.04
CA SER A 308 5.00 -32.04 6.89
C SER A 308 3.55 -32.12 7.33
N TYR A 309 2.69 -31.32 6.70
CA TYR A 309 1.28 -31.19 7.04
C TYR A 309 0.43 -31.31 5.78
N LEU A 310 -0.51 -32.25 5.79
CA LEU A 310 -1.51 -32.41 4.73
C LEU A 310 -2.60 -31.36 4.89
N LEU A 311 -2.82 -30.58 3.83
CA LEU A 311 -3.90 -29.61 3.70
C LEU A 311 -4.96 -30.19 2.75
N LYS A 312 -6.20 -30.24 3.21
CA LYS A 312 -7.33 -30.80 2.45
C LYS A 312 -7.97 -29.76 1.53
N LYS A 313 -8.33 -30.16 0.32
CA LYS A 313 -9.08 -29.37 -0.68
C LYS A 313 -10.30 -28.69 -0.06
N GLY A 314 -10.56 -27.46 -0.49
CA GLY A 314 -11.70 -26.65 -0.06
C GLY A 314 -11.48 -25.90 1.24
N CYS A 315 -10.50 -26.30 2.06
CA CYS A 315 -10.14 -25.60 3.29
C CYS A 315 -9.40 -24.29 3.00
N ASN A 316 -9.46 -23.38 3.97
CA ASN A 316 -8.74 -22.11 3.93
C ASN A 316 -7.45 -22.18 4.74
N VAL A 317 -6.44 -21.44 4.32
CA VAL A 317 -5.17 -21.21 5.03
C VAL A 317 -5.08 -19.73 5.33
N GLN A 318 -4.77 -19.40 6.59
CA GLN A 318 -4.60 -18.04 7.07
C GLN A 318 -3.21 -17.83 7.66
N VAL A 319 -2.60 -16.71 7.27
CA VAL A 319 -1.28 -16.28 7.69
C VAL A 319 -1.37 -14.86 8.22
N SER A 320 -1.02 -14.63 9.49
CA SER A 320 -1.07 -13.30 10.10
C SER A 320 0.27 -12.59 10.00
N ALA A 321 0.32 -11.46 9.27
CA ALA A 321 1.49 -10.58 9.27
C ALA A 321 1.77 -10.05 10.68
N GLN A 322 0.74 -9.63 11.42
CA GLN A 322 0.86 -9.12 12.80
C GLN A 322 1.66 -10.06 13.70
N VAL A 323 1.36 -11.36 13.66
CA VAL A 323 2.05 -12.35 14.49
C VAL A 323 3.48 -12.54 14.02
N ILE A 324 3.67 -12.81 12.72
CA ILE A 324 4.99 -13.13 12.16
C ILE A 324 5.95 -11.95 12.27
N HIS A 325 5.45 -10.73 12.08
CA HIS A 325 6.21 -9.49 12.22
C HIS A 325 6.59 -9.19 13.66
N ARG A 326 5.98 -9.83 14.67
CA ARG A 326 6.30 -9.67 16.10
C ARG A 326 6.95 -10.90 16.73
N LEU A 327 7.28 -11.93 15.95
CA LEU A 327 7.98 -13.10 16.47
C LEU A 327 9.38 -12.74 16.99
N GLU A 328 9.59 -12.88 18.29
CA GLU A 328 10.89 -12.68 18.92
C GLU A 328 11.99 -13.55 18.28
N LYS A 329 11.67 -14.79 17.91
CA LYS A 329 12.59 -15.69 17.20
C LYS A 329 13.13 -15.10 15.89
N SER A 330 12.33 -14.29 15.20
CA SER A 330 12.72 -13.69 13.92
C SER A 330 13.33 -12.31 14.09
N TRP A 331 12.83 -11.53 15.04
CA TRP A 331 13.12 -10.10 15.13
C TRP A 331 13.93 -9.71 16.37
N GLY A 332 14.22 -10.65 17.27
CA GLY A 332 14.92 -10.40 18.52
C GLY A 332 14.02 -9.84 19.63
N PRO A 333 14.60 -9.55 20.81
CA PRO A 333 13.86 -9.07 21.99
C PRO A 333 13.27 -7.66 21.80
N ASP A 334 13.77 -6.90 20.82
CA ASP A 334 13.27 -5.58 20.47
C ASP A 334 12.16 -5.61 19.40
N ASN A 335 11.54 -6.77 19.14
CA ASN A 335 10.51 -6.96 18.10
C ASN A 335 9.32 -5.98 18.21
N ALA A 336 9.01 -5.48 19.41
CA ALA A 336 7.92 -4.53 19.65
C ALA A 336 8.34 -3.07 19.45
N ARG A 337 9.62 -2.79 19.21
CA ARG A 337 10.18 -1.44 19.02
C ARG A 337 10.48 -1.20 17.55
N PHE A 338 10.33 0.05 17.14
CA PHE A 338 10.84 0.52 15.86
C PHE A 338 12.37 0.61 15.93
N VAL A 339 13.06 -0.22 15.16
CA VAL A 339 14.54 -0.24 15.07
C VAL A 339 14.95 0.22 13.67
N PRO A 340 15.47 1.45 13.52
CA PRO A 340 15.79 2.03 12.21
C PRO A 340 16.75 1.17 11.39
N ASP A 341 17.75 0.59 12.05
CA ASP A 341 18.83 -0.19 11.44
C ASP A 341 18.49 -1.68 11.21
N ARG A 342 17.23 -2.11 11.41
CA ARG A 342 16.86 -3.54 11.46
C ARG A 342 17.15 -4.31 10.17
N PHE A 343 17.00 -3.65 9.02
CA PHE A 343 17.20 -4.21 7.69
C PHE A 343 18.48 -3.71 7.02
N VAL A 344 19.34 -2.97 7.73
CA VAL A 344 20.65 -2.56 7.23
C VAL A 344 21.59 -3.77 7.28
N VAL A 345 22.17 -4.13 6.14
CA VAL A 345 23.13 -5.23 6.06
C VAL A 345 24.40 -4.83 6.81
N LYS A 346 24.64 -5.45 7.98
CA LYS A 346 25.87 -5.25 8.75
C LYS A 346 26.92 -6.25 8.28
N ASN A 347 27.99 -5.75 7.64
CA ASN A 347 29.14 -6.58 7.27
C ASN A 347 29.69 -7.32 8.50
N GLY A 348 29.46 -8.63 8.58
CA GLY A 348 30.13 -9.55 9.50
C GLY A 348 29.54 -9.73 10.91
N LYS A 349 28.32 -9.27 11.23
CA LYS A 349 27.76 -9.39 12.61
C LYS A 349 26.52 -10.27 12.78
N GLU A 350 25.79 -10.61 11.72
CA GLU A 350 24.58 -11.42 11.83
C GLU A 350 24.77 -12.81 11.22
N ASN A 351 24.33 -13.85 11.95
CA ASN A 351 24.32 -15.23 11.48
C ASN A 351 23.43 -15.35 10.23
N ALA A 352 23.91 -16.01 9.17
CA ALA A 352 23.18 -16.22 7.93
C ALA A 352 21.78 -16.84 8.13
N GLU A 353 21.63 -17.73 9.13
CA GLU A 353 20.33 -18.32 9.49
C GLU A 353 19.36 -17.30 10.11
N SER A 354 19.86 -16.32 10.88
CA SER A 354 19.05 -15.22 11.41
C SER A 354 18.52 -14.34 10.28
N GLU A 355 19.38 -14.00 9.32
CA GLU A 355 18.99 -13.18 8.16
C GLU A 355 18.00 -13.90 7.23
N LYS A 356 18.18 -15.21 7.05
CA LYS A 356 17.22 -16.05 6.34
C LYS A 356 15.87 -16.09 7.06
N MET A 357 15.87 -16.19 8.39
CA MET A 357 14.65 -16.17 9.20
C MET A 357 13.93 -14.82 9.11
N LYS A 358 14.64 -13.69 9.25
CA LYS A 358 14.05 -12.34 9.06
C LYS A 358 13.42 -12.20 7.68
N ARG A 359 14.13 -12.60 6.62
CA ARG A 359 13.60 -12.56 5.24
C ARG A 359 12.36 -13.41 5.07
N ALA A 360 12.32 -14.62 5.65
CA ALA A 360 11.15 -15.48 5.61
C ALA A 360 9.95 -14.90 6.40
N SER A 361 10.23 -14.17 7.48
CA SER A 361 9.22 -13.53 8.33
C SER A 361 8.72 -12.19 7.77
N PHE A 362 9.47 -11.53 6.91
CA PHE A 362 9.04 -10.26 6.32
C PHE A 362 8.02 -10.44 5.19
N ILE A 363 6.77 -10.71 5.56
CA ILE A 363 5.65 -10.97 4.62
C ILE A 363 4.81 -9.72 4.30
N ALA A 364 5.46 -8.55 4.23
CA ALA A 364 4.82 -7.23 4.06
C ALA A 364 3.83 -7.15 2.89
N PHE A 365 4.15 -7.79 1.77
CA PHE A 365 3.42 -7.70 0.51
C PHE A 365 2.74 -9.03 0.13
N GLY A 366 2.59 -9.94 1.09
CA GLY A 366 2.27 -11.34 0.83
C GLY A 366 3.47 -12.10 0.25
N GLY A 367 3.20 -13.08 -0.62
CA GLY A 367 4.25 -13.89 -1.22
C GLY A 367 3.77 -14.88 -2.27
N GLY A 368 4.73 -15.43 -3.01
CA GLY A 368 4.48 -16.38 -4.10
C GLY A 368 3.91 -15.70 -5.34
N ARG A 369 3.07 -16.43 -6.08
CA ARG A 369 2.40 -15.91 -7.30
C ARG A 369 1.46 -14.73 -7.06
N HIS A 370 1.04 -14.52 -5.81
CA HIS A 370 0.14 -13.43 -5.40
C HIS A 370 0.86 -12.37 -4.56
N LEU A 371 2.15 -12.15 -4.81
CA LEU A 371 2.89 -11.03 -4.24
C LEU A 371 2.32 -9.71 -4.77
N CYS A 372 2.21 -8.68 -3.92
CA CYS A 372 1.64 -7.39 -4.31
C CYS A 372 2.31 -6.85 -5.60
N PRO A 373 1.53 -6.62 -6.68
CA PRO A 373 2.07 -6.12 -7.93
C PRO A 373 2.51 -4.65 -7.82
N GLY A 374 1.84 -3.86 -6.97
CA GLY A 374 2.13 -2.43 -6.72
C GLY A 374 3.30 -2.12 -5.80
N ARG A 375 4.00 -3.13 -5.25
CA ARG A 375 5.02 -2.92 -4.20
C ARG A 375 6.17 -1.99 -4.61
N ASN A 376 6.58 -2.02 -5.88
CA ASN A 376 7.68 -1.18 -6.38
C ASN A 376 7.21 0.27 -6.61
N PHE A 377 5.96 0.46 -7.04
CA PHE A 377 5.33 1.77 -7.12
C PHE A 377 5.18 2.39 -5.71
N ALA A 378 4.62 1.62 -4.76
CA ALA A 378 4.50 2.04 -3.36
C ALA A 378 5.84 2.36 -2.70
N PHE A 379 6.90 1.62 -3.05
CA PHE A 379 8.26 1.90 -2.61
C PHE A 379 8.74 3.25 -3.15
N ALA A 380 8.66 3.46 -4.46
CA ALA A 380 9.11 4.68 -5.12
C ALA A 380 8.36 5.92 -4.63
N GLU A 381 7.04 5.83 -4.54
CA GLU A 381 6.16 6.90 -4.08
C GLU A 381 6.45 7.30 -2.61
N ASN A 382 6.52 6.33 -1.69
CA ASN A 382 6.74 6.62 -0.28
C ASN A 382 8.18 7.04 0.04
N LEU A 383 9.19 6.38 -0.53
CA LEU A 383 10.58 6.78 -0.32
C LEU A 383 10.89 8.12 -0.98
N GLY A 384 10.38 8.36 -2.19
CA GLY A 384 10.55 9.63 -2.88
C GLY A 384 9.99 10.80 -2.08
N PHE A 385 8.76 10.65 -1.55
CA PHE A 385 8.15 11.67 -0.71
C PHE A 385 8.99 11.97 0.54
N VAL A 386 9.40 10.94 1.30
CA VAL A 386 10.16 11.13 2.55
C VAL A 386 11.58 11.62 2.28
N ALA A 387 12.25 11.16 1.22
CA ALA A 387 13.57 11.64 0.82
C ALA A 387 13.54 13.13 0.46
N SER A 388 12.54 13.59 -0.30
CA SER A 388 12.37 15.00 -0.62
C SER A 388 12.13 15.86 0.62
N LEU A 389 11.32 15.36 1.56
CA LEU A 389 11.12 16.02 2.86
C LEU A 389 12.42 16.09 3.68
N LEU A 390 13.18 15.00 3.78
CA LEU A 390 14.46 14.97 4.51
C LEU A 390 15.46 15.96 3.93
N ALA A 391 15.56 16.02 2.61
CA ALA A 391 16.49 16.88 1.89
C ALA A 391 16.10 18.35 1.99
N GLY A 392 14.87 18.72 1.64
CA GLY A 392 14.47 20.13 1.47
C GLY A 392 13.80 20.79 2.67
N PHE A 393 13.37 20.02 3.68
CA PHE A 393 12.47 20.52 4.70
C PHE A 393 12.86 20.12 6.13
N ASP A 394 12.55 20.99 7.08
CA ASP A 394 12.48 20.71 8.51
C ASP A 394 11.04 20.36 8.87
N VAL A 395 10.82 19.08 9.20
CA VAL A 395 9.51 18.53 9.54
C VAL A 395 9.47 18.26 11.04
N SER A 396 8.56 18.91 11.75
CA SER A 396 8.38 18.78 13.20
C SER A 396 6.98 18.28 13.51
N PRO A 397 6.81 17.09 14.10
CA PRO A 397 5.50 16.64 14.57
C PRO A 397 4.97 17.54 15.69
N LEU A 398 3.66 17.74 15.71
CA LEU A 398 2.96 18.60 16.66
C LEU A 398 1.90 17.81 17.44
N ASP A 399 1.69 18.17 18.70
CA ASP A 399 0.57 17.71 19.51
C ASP A 399 -0.71 18.52 19.27
N GLU A 400 -1.77 18.22 20.02
CA GLU A 400 -3.08 18.89 19.94
C GLU A 400 -3.01 20.40 20.25
N ASN A 401 -1.96 20.84 20.97
CA ASN A 401 -1.72 22.23 21.33
C ASN A 401 -0.75 22.91 20.34
N MET A 402 -0.49 22.29 19.18
CA MET A 402 0.46 22.77 18.16
C MET A 402 1.90 22.93 18.68
N THR A 403 2.25 22.18 19.72
CA THR A 403 3.58 22.15 20.32
C THR A 403 4.36 20.95 19.79
N LYS A 404 5.68 21.12 19.60
CA LYS A 404 6.53 20.04 19.08
C LYS A 404 6.47 18.82 20.00
N THR A 405 6.29 17.64 19.42
CA THR A 405 6.24 16.37 20.15
C THR A 405 7.10 15.30 19.48
N ASP A 406 7.69 14.44 20.30
CA ASP A 406 8.37 13.20 19.86
C ASP A 406 7.51 11.95 20.13
N THR A 407 6.26 12.16 20.57
CA THR A 407 5.34 11.06 20.89
C THR A 407 4.77 10.45 19.63
N VAL A 408 4.75 9.12 19.55
CA VAL A 408 4.10 8.40 18.43
C VAL A 408 2.60 8.24 18.76
N PRO A 409 1.67 8.60 17.85
CA PRO A 409 0.24 8.43 18.08
C PRO A 409 -0.15 6.96 18.18
N LYS A 410 -1.28 6.69 18.84
CA LYS A 410 -1.80 5.32 18.98
C LYS A 410 -2.30 4.81 17.63
N ALA A 411 -2.12 3.50 17.39
CA ALA A 411 -2.73 2.83 16.25
C ALA A 411 -4.17 2.39 16.57
N ALA A 412 -5.05 2.45 15.58
CA ALA A 412 -6.36 1.84 15.62
C ALA A 412 -6.27 0.30 15.51
N ALA A 413 -7.40 -0.37 15.68
CA ALA A 413 -7.53 -1.77 15.27
C ALA A 413 -7.43 -1.89 13.74
N CYS A 414 -6.78 -2.94 13.24
CA CYS A 414 -6.74 -3.19 11.81
C CYS A 414 -8.11 -3.65 11.31
N SER A 415 -8.54 -3.10 10.18
CA SER A 415 -9.71 -3.58 9.46
C SER A 415 -9.41 -4.95 8.83
N MET A 416 -10.46 -5.76 8.60
CA MET A 416 -10.37 -6.96 7.76
C MET A 416 -10.10 -6.64 6.29
N THR A 417 -10.36 -5.40 5.86
CA THR A 417 -10.25 -4.95 4.47
C THR A 417 -8.93 -4.23 4.16
N SER A 418 -8.08 -4.03 5.18
CA SER A 418 -6.77 -3.40 5.03
C SER A 418 -5.68 -4.30 5.63
N ALA A 419 -4.45 -4.11 5.17
CA ALA A 419 -3.29 -4.78 5.76
C ALA A 419 -2.57 -3.90 6.78
N VAL A 420 -2.71 -2.58 6.67
CA VAL A 420 -1.95 -1.62 7.49
C VAL A 420 -2.90 -0.90 8.43
N VAL A 421 -2.54 -0.82 9.72
CA VAL A 421 -3.32 -0.07 10.70
C VAL A 421 -3.25 1.42 10.41
N LYS A 422 -4.34 2.13 10.67
CA LYS A 422 -4.38 3.59 10.67
C LYS A 422 -4.04 4.12 12.07
N PRO A 423 -3.68 5.40 12.22
CA PRO A 423 -3.74 6.05 13.53
C PRO A 423 -5.16 5.99 14.08
N LEU A 424 -5.27 5.89 15.40
CA LEU A 424 -6.54 6.01 16.12
C LEU A 424 -7.19 7.35 15.76
N ASP A 425 -8.50 7.35 15.54
CA ASP A 425 -9.30 8.54 15.19
C ASP A 425 -8.72 9.34 14.01
N ASN A 426 -8.15 8.64 13.02
CA ASN A 426 -7.48 9.25 11.87
C ASN A 426 -6.38 10.26 12.26
N GLY A 427 -5.73 10.07 13.40
CA GLY A 427 -4.62 10.91 13.86
C GLY A 427 -5.06 12.30 14.34
N GLU A 428 -6.31 12.45 14.79
CA GLU A 428 -6.77 13.68 15.43
C GLU A 428 -5.83 14.08 16.58
N GLY A 429 -5.46 15.37 16.62
CA GLY A 429 -4.50 15.91 17.59
C GLY A 429 -3.03 15.59 17.30
N TYR A 430 -2.71 14.98 16.14
CA TYR A 430 -1.33 14.75 15.71
C TYR A 430 -1.01 15.52 14.43
N GLY A 431 -0.46 16.72 14.61
CA GLY A 431 -0.15 17.66 13.55
C GLY A 431 1.28 17.59 13.04
N VAL A 432 1.62 18.49 12.12
CA VAL A 432 2.98 18.68 11.63
C VAL A 432 3.22 20.13 11.25
N ARG A 433 4.43 20.62 11.52
CA ARG A 433 5.00 21.85 10.96
C ARG A 433 6.06 21.48 9.94
N VAL A 434 5.96 22.02 8.74
CA VAL A 434 6.94 21.83 7.65
C VAL A 434 7.51 23.19 7.28
N ARG A 435 8.84 23.34 7.36
CA ARG A 435 9.58 24.54 6.96
C ARG A 435 10.59 24.19 5.91
N ARG A 436 10.83 25.08 4.94
CA ARG A 436 11.98 24.91 4.03
C ARG A 436 13.27 25.07 4.80
N ARG A 437 14.26 24.23 4.50
CA ARG A 437 15.61 24.35 5.06
C ARG A 437 16.34 25.52 4.42
N GLU A 438 17.22 26.15 5.17
CA GLU A 438 18.14 27.16 4.65
C GLU A 438 18.92 26.62 3.43
N GLY A 439 18.94 27.37 2.33
CA GLY A 439 19.57 26.96 1.08
C GLY A 439 18.70 26.09 0.15
N TRP A 440 17.46 25.82 0.54
CA TRP A 440 16.46 25.09 -0.26
C TRP A 440 15.30 25.99 -0.75
N ASP A 441 15.52 27.30 -0.67
CA ASP A 441 14.61 28.32 -1.17
C ASP A 441 14.58 28.31 -2.70
N ASN A 442 13.38 28.38 -3.28
CA ASN A 442 13.15 28.37 -4.74
C ASN A 442 13.63 27.11 -5.48
N VAL A 443 13.83 26.00 -4.78
CA VAL A 443 14.08 24.69 -5.40
C VAL A 443 12.82 24.16 -6.05
N ARG A 444 12.95 23.61 -7.27
CA ARG A 444 11.91 22.83 -7.95
C ARG A 444 12.33 21.37 -8.04
N TRP A 445 11.47 20.47 -7.58
CA TRP A 445 11.77 19.04 -7.60
C TRP A 445 11.51 18.42 -8.97
N ARG A 446 12.48 17.66 -9.43
CA ARG A 446 12.38 16.74 -10.57
C ARG A 446 12.71 15.33 -10.09
N TYR A 447 11.92 14.37 -10.54
CA TYR A 447 12.13 12.98 -10.18
C TYR A 447 12.51 12.18 -11.42
N ILE A 448 13.51 11.34 -11.26
CA ILE A 448 13.87 10.30 -12.21
C ILE A 448 13.68 8.99 -11.44
N SER A 449 13.16 7.98 -12.10
CA SER A 449 12.88 6.69 -11.46
C SER A 449 13.41 5.58 -12.30
#